data_AF-A0A7J8UEJ1-F1
#
_entry.id   AF-A0A7J8UEJ1-F1
#
_cell.length_a   1.000
_cell.length_b   1.000
_cell.length_c   1.000
_cell.angle_alpha   90.00
_cell.angle_beta   90.00
_cell.angle_gamma   90.00
#
_symmetry.space_group_name_H-M   'P 1'
#
loop_
_entity.id
_entity.type
_entity.pdbx_description
1 polymer ?
#
loop_
_entity_poly.entity_id
_entity_poly.type
_entity_poly.pdbx_seq_one_letter_code
_entity_poly.pdbx_strand_id
1 'polypeptide(L)'
;MPSSHSSTVTALATAIGFQEGFGGALFATALILACIVMYDATGVRLHAGRQAEVLNQIVYELPAEHPLAESRPLRELLGHTPPQVAAGGLLGIVTSFVGYFIFLDAR
;
A
#
# COMPACT_ATOMS: atom_id res chain seq x y z
N MET A 1 3.16 -5.88 9.65
CA MET A 1 3.26 -6.73 8.45
C MET A 1 3.62 -5.85 7.26
N PRO A 2 4.48 -6.30 6.33
CA PRO A 2 4.78 -5.57 5.09
C PRO A 2 3.54 -5.47 4.20
N SER A 3 3.44 -4.41 3.40
CA SER A 3 2.30 -4.17 2.52
C SER A 3 2.32 -5.11 1.30
N SER A 4 1.29 -5.96 1.16
CA SER A 4 1.13 -6.83 -0.01
C SER A 4 0.92 -6.05 -1.29
N HIS A 5 0.15 -4.96 -1.25
CA HIS A 5 -0.05 -4.07 -2.41
C HIS A 5 1.27 -3.51 -2.92
N SER A 6 2.11 -3.01 -2.00
CA SER A 6 3.43 -2.47 -2.32
C SER A 6 4.35 -3.55 -2.89
N SER A 7 4.32 -4.76 -2.33
CA SER A 7 5.08 -5.91 -2.83
C SER A 7 4.69 -6.29 -4.25
N THR A 8 3.38 -6.34 -4.55
CA THR A 8 2.89 -6.73 -5.89
C THR A 8 3.29 -5.71 -6.96
N VAL A 9 3.10 -4.41 -6.70
CA VAL A 9 3.37 -3.39 -7.71
C VAL A 9 4.87 -3.17 -7.95
N THR A 10 5.71 -3.31 -6.93
CA THR A 10 7.15 -3.25 -7.13
C THR A 10 7.67 -4.50 -7.82
N ALA A 11 7.16 -5.69 -7.49
CA ALA A 11 7.50 -6.91 -8.21
C ALA A 11 7.14 -6.81 -9.71
N LEU A 12 5.96 -6.27 -10.03
CA LEU A 12 5.54 -6.04 -11.41
C LEU A 12 6.47 -5.07 -12.15
N ALA A 13 6.74 -3.89 -11.56
CA ALA A 13 7.62 -2.90 -12.18
C ALA A 13 9.05 -3.44 -12.37
N THR A 14 9.59 -4.15 -11.38
CA THR A 14 10.91 -4.78 -11.47
C THR A 14 10.94 -5.88 -12.54
N ALA A 15 9.90 -6.72 -12.62
CA ALA A 15 9.81 -7.79 -13.63
C ALA A 15 9.74 -7.22 -15.06
N ILE A 16 8.99 -6.14 -15.26
CA ILE A 16 8.95 -5.42 -16.55
C ILE A 16 10.32 -4.82 -16.86
N GLY A 17 11.00 -4.23 -15.87
CA GLY A 17 12.36 -3.72 -16.05
C GLY A 17 13.35 -4.80 -16.49
N PHE A 18 13.22 -6.02 -15.98
CA PHE A 18 14.06 -7.15 -16.38
C PHE A 18 13.70 -7.75 -17.75
N GLN A 19 12.41 -7.79 -18.12
CA GLN A 19 11.98 -8.40 -19.39
C GLN A 19 12.05 -7.45 -20.58
N GLU A 20 11.66 -6.19 -20.39
CA GLU A 20 11.45 -5.20 -21.47
C GLU A 20 12.43 -4.02 -21.38
N GLY A 21 13.22 -3.96 -20.30
CA GLY A 21 14.21 -2.91 -20.04
C GLY A 21 13.65 -1.71 -19.28
N PHE A 22 14.52 -1.09 -18.47
CA PHE A 22 14.19 0.06 -17.62
C PHE A 22 13.99 1.38 -18.37
N GLY A 23 14.37 1.45 -19.65
CA GLY A 23 14.21 2.66 -20.48
C GLY A 23 12.88 2.75 -21.24
N GLY A 24 12.05 1.70 -21.19
CA GLY A 24 10.83 1.60 -21.99
C GLY A 24 9.62 2.30 -21.37
N ALA A 25 8.66 2.67 -22.22
CA ALA A 25 7.39 3.27 -21.79
C ALA A 25 6.61 2.35 -20.83
N LEU A 26 6.68 1.03 -21.03
CA LEU A 26 6.00 0.05 -20.18
C LEU A 26 6.59 -0.01 -18.76
N PHE A 27 7.91 0.10 -18.62
CA PHE A 27 8.52 0.21 -17.29
C PHE A 27 8.12 1.51 -16.62
N ALA A 28 8.16 2.63 -17.34
CA ALA A 28 7.78 3.93 -16.81
C ALA A 28 6.32 3.96 -16.31
N THR A 29 5.37 3.38 -17.07
CA THR A 29 3.97 3.29 -16.66
C THR A 29 3.79 2.40 -15.44
N ALA A 30 4.46 1.24 -15.38
CA ALA A 30 4.40 0.34 -14.23
C ALA A 30 5.02 0.97 -12.97
N LEU A 31 6.12 1.71 -13.11
CA LEU A 31 6.76 2.43 -12.01
C LEU A 31 5.85 3.53 -11.46
N ILE A 32 5.23 4.32 -12.34
CA ILE A 32 4.27 5.37 -11.92
C ILE A 32 3.08 4.74 -11.20
N LEU A 33 2.53 3.64 -11.73
CA LEU A 33 1.45 2.90 -11.07
C LEU A 33 1.88 2.41 -9.69
N ALA A 34 3.11 1.87 -9.56
CA ALA A 34 3.65 1.45 -8.27
C ALA A 34 3.73 2.61 -7.27
N CYS A 35 4.22 3.78 -7.69
CA CYS A 35 4.24 4.98 -6.86
C CYS A 35 2.84 5.40 -6.38
N ILE A 36 1.84 5.40 -7.27
CA ILE A 36 0.46 5.76 -6.92
C ILE A 36 -0.10 4.80 -5.87
N VAL A 37 0.05 3.49 -6.09
CA VAL A 37 -0.45 2.46 -5.17
C VAL A 37 0.27 2.52 -3.82
N MET A 38 1.58 2.76 -3.82
CA MET A 38 2.34 2.93 -2.58
C MET A 38 1.91 4.18 -1.83
N TYR A 39 1.65 5.30 -2.52
CA TYR A 39 1.18 6.54 -1.92
C TYR A 39 -0.23 6.39 -1.31
N ASP A 40 -1.14 5.71 -2.00
CA ASP A 40 -2.49 5.44 -1.45
C ASP A 40 -2.43 4.54 -0.21
N ALA A 41 -1.54 3.53 -0.22
CA ALA A 41 -1.35 2.60 0.89
C ALA A 41 -0.79 3.27 2.15
N THR A 42 0.07 4.30 2.01
CA THR A 42 0.64 5.06 3.13
C THR A 42 -0.17 6.28 3.56
N GLY A 43 -0.57 7.11 2.60
CA GLY A 43 -1.05 8.46 2.88
C GLY A 43 -2.53 8.48 3.19
N VAL A 44 -3.34 8.27 2.16
CA VAL A 44 -4.79 8.52 2.20
C VAL A 44 -5.46 7.66 3.26
N ARG A 45 -5.16 6.35 3.29
CA ARG A 45 -5.80 5.41 4.21
C ARG A 45 -5.39 5.63 5.66
N LEU A 46 -4.11 5.93 5.92
CA LEU A 46 -3.63 6.19 7.28
C LEU A 46 -4.23 7.47 7.86
N HIS A 47 -4.34 8.53 7.05
CA HIS A 47 -4.97 9.77 7.47
C HIS A 47 -6.48 9.58 7.72
N ALA A 48 -7.18 8.82 6.88
CA ALA A 48 -8.58 8.47 7.12
C ALA A 48 -8.77 7.69 8.43
N GLY A 49 -7.85 6.77 8.77
CA GLY A 49 -7.87 6.04 10.04
C GLY A 49 -7.70 6.95 11.26
N ARG A 50 -6.77 7.90 11.20
CA ARG A 50 -6.59 8.91 12.25
C ARG A 50 -7.79 9.84 12.40
N GLN A 51 -8.44 10.19 11.29
CA GLN A 51 -9.69 10.95 11.33
C GLN A 51 -10.83 10.15 11.95
N ALA A 52 -10.92 8.85 11.64
CA ALA A 52 -11.89 7.94 12.24
C ALA A 52 -11.70 7.83 13.77
N GLU A 53 -10.46 7.75 14.25
CA GLU A 53 -10.13 7.72 15.69
C GLU A 53 -10.64 8.98 16.41
N VAL A 54 -10.32 10.17 15.89
CA VAL A 54 -10.79 11.44 16.46
C VAL A 54 -12.32 11.53 16.41
N LEU A 55 -12.94 11.11 15.31
CA LEU A 55 -14.39 11.14 15.16
C LEU A 55 -15.10 10.18 16.14
N ASN A 56 -14.56 8.99 16.34
CA ASN A 56 -15.07 8.03 17.33
C ASN A 56 -14.99 8.60 18.75
N GLN A 57 -13.90 9.28 19.10
CA GLN A 57 -13.76 9.96 20.39
C GLN A 57 -14.80 11.05 20.57
N ILE A 58 -15.00 11.89 19.55
CA ILE A 58 -16.06 12.93 19.59
C ILE A 58 -17.41 12.28 19.83
N VAL A 59 -17.80 11.28 19.03
CA VAL A 59 -19.10 10.58 19.16
C VAL A 59 -19.29 9.97 20.54
N TYR A 60 -18.24 9.40 21.14
CA TYR A 60 -18.29 8.80 22.47
C TYR A 60 -18.57 9.82 23.58
N GLU A 61 -18.15 11.08 23.42
CA GLU A 61 -18.38 12.16 24.39
C GLU A 61 -19.75 12.82 24.27
N LEU A 62 -20.55 12.49 23.24
CA LEU A 62 -21.87 13.10 23.06
C LEU A 62 -22.89 12.61 24.09
N PRO A 63 -23.89 13.46 24.46
CA PRO A 63 -25.00 13.04 25.31
C PRO A 63 -25.78 11.86 24.72
N ALA A 64 -26.32 10.98 25.56
CA ALA A 64 -27.06 9.80 25.13
C ALA A 64 -28.32 10.13 24.29
N GLU A 65 -28.90 11.32 24.47
CA GLU A 65 -30.04 11.80 23.67
C GLU A 65 -29.65 12.27 22.27
N HIS A 66 -28.35 12.44 22.00
CA HIS A 66 -27.89 12.95 20.72
C HIS A 66 -28.10 11.89 19.62
N PRO A 67 -28.65 12.24 18.45
CA PRO A 67 -28.94 11.29 17.36
C PRO A 67 -27.73 10.46 16.87
N LEU A 68 -26.51 10.92 17.17
CA LEU A 68 -25.26 10.26 16.79
C LEU A 68 -24.65 9.41 17.91
N ALA A 69 -25.18 9.42 19.13
CA ALA A 69 -24.59 8.68 20.26
C ALA A 69 -24.60 7.15 20.05
N GLU A 70 -25.54 6.63 19.27
CA GLU A 70 -25.59 5.21 18.86
C GLU A 70 -24.91 4.92 17.51
N SER A 71 -24.11 5.86 16.98
CA SER A 71 -23.42 5.64 15.71
C SER A 71 -22.41 4.50 15.83
N ARG A 72 -22.37 3.63 14.82
CA ARG A 72 -21.37 2.57 14.74
C ARG A 72 -19.97 3.20 14.64
N PRO A 73 -18.99 2.78 15.46
CA PRO A 73 -17.64 3.31 15.39
C PRO A 73 -16.98 3.01 14.04
N LEU A 74 -16.27 3.99 13.50
CA LEU A 74 -15.46 3.86 12.31
C LEU A 74 -14.22 2.99 12.58
N ARG A 75 -13.66 2.38 11.52
CA ARG A 75 -12.38 1.66 11.62
C ARG A 75 -11.22 2.65 11.70
N GLU A 76 -10.45 2.56 12.77
CA GLU A 76 -9.31 3.44 13.06
C GLU A 76 -8.01 2.94 12.41
N LEU A 77 -7.86 1.63 12.26
CA LEU A 77 -6.73 1.00 11.58
C LEU A 77 -7.00 0.87 10.08
N LEU A 78 -6.76 1.97 9.36
CA LEU A 78 -6.81 2.02 7.90
C LEU A 78 -5.40 2.25 7.33
N GLY A 79 -4.95 1.38 6.43
CA GLY A 79 -3.67 1.55 5.71
C GLY A 79 -2.44 0.98 6.43
N HIS A 80 -1.27 1.24 5.84
CA HIS A 80 0.03 0.79 6.33
C HIS A 80 0.91 2.00 6.67
N THR A 81 1.84 1.82 7.62
CA THR A 81 2.82 2.87 7.90
C THR A 81 3.87 2.96 6.77
N PRO A 82 4.53 4.11 6.57
CA PRO A 82 5.58 4.24 5.55
C PRO A 82 6.67 3.17 5.61
N PRO A 83 7.17 2.76 6.80
CA PRO A 83 8.11 1.66 6.89
C PRO A 83 7.54 0.30 6.41
N GLN A 84 6.25 0.03 6.65
CA GLN A 84 5.61 -1.21 6.18
C GLN A 84 5.45 -1.25 4.67
N VAL A 85 5.18 -0.10 4.05
CA VAL A 85 5.12 0.05 2.59
C VAL A 85 6.51 -0.09 1.96
N ALA A 86 7.54 0.51 2.56
CA ALA A 86 8.93 0.34 2.12
C ALA A 86 9.38 -1.13 2.22
N ALA A 87 9.06 -1.81 3.33
CA ALA A 87 9.36 -3.23 3.50
C ALA A 87 8.65 -4.11 2.46
N GLY A 88 7.39 -3.80 2.13
CA GLY A 88 6.67 -4.47 1.04
C GLY A 88 7.32 -4.21 -0.32
N GLY A 89 7.68 -2.95 -0.61
CA GLY A 89 8.36 -2.59 -1.84
C GLY A 89 9.67 -3.37 -2.05
N LEU A 90 10.50 -3.46 -1.00
CA LEU A 90 11.73 -4.25 -0.99
C LEU A 90 11.44 -5.75 -1.21
N LEU A 91 10.43 -6.30 -0.53
CA LEU A 91 10.03 -7.69 -0.70
C LEU A 91 9.64 -8.00 -2.16
N GLY A 92 8.89 -7.11 -2.80
CA GLY A 92 8.53 -7.25 -4.21
C GLY A 92 9.71 -7.23 -5.16
N ILE A 93 10.68 -6.33 -4.94
CA ILE A 93 11.92 -6.27 -5.74
C ILE A 93 12.70 -7.58 -5.59
N VAL A 94 12.89 -8.06 -4.35
CA VAL A 94 13.58 -9.33 -4.07
C VAL A 94 12.84 -10.50 -4.72
N THR A 95 11.52 -10.52 -4.65
CA THR A 95 10.70 -11.60 -5.24
C THR A 95 10.84 -11.63 -6.76
N SER A 96 10.78 -10.46 -7.43
CA SER A 96 11.00 -10.37 -8.87
C SER A 96 12.43 -10.75 -9.26
N PHE A 97 13.43 -10.39 -8.45
CA PHE A 97 14.82 -10.77 -8.68
C PHE A 97 14.97 -12.29 -8.61
N VAL A 98 14.51 -12.93 -7.54
CA VAL A 98 14.55 -14.39 -7.40
C VAL A 98 13.85 -15.09 -8.57
N GLY A 99 12.65 -14.62 -8.95
CA GLY A 99 11.94 -15.15 -10.11
C GLY A 99 12.76 -15.04 -11.40
N TYR A 100 13.36 -13.87 -11.65
CA TYR A 100 14.19 -13.64 -12.83
C TYR A 100 15.37 -14.62 -12.93
N PHE A 101 16.08 -14.88 -11.83
CA PHE A 101 17.19 -15.86 -11.81
C PHE A 101 16.71 -17.29 -12.08
N ILE A 102 15.60 -17.71 -11.49
CA ILE A 102 15.03 -19.05 -11.73
C ILE A 102 14.66 -19.23 -13.21
N PHE A 103 14.06 -18.21 -13.84
CA PHE A 103 13.70 -18.27 -15.26
C PHE A 103 14.90 -18.15 -16.20
N LEU A 104 15.98 -17.49 -15.79
CA LEU A 104 17.24 -17.43 -16.53
C LEU A 104 17.95 -18.79 -16.53
N ASP A 105 18.06 -19.44 -15.37
CA ASP A 105 18.70 -20.76 -15.24
C ASP A 105 17.92 -21.88 -15.94
N ALA A 106 16.64 -21.64 -16.28
CA ALA A 106 15.77 -22.58 -16.98
C ALA A 106 15.83 -22.47 -18.52
N ARG A 107 16.65 -21.57 -19.09
CA ARG A 107 16.88 -21.42 -20.53
C ARG A 107 18.25 -21.97 -20.94
#